data_AF-A0A7J3DJP1-F1
#
_entry.id   AF-A0A7J3DJP1-F1
#
_cell.length_a   1.000
_cell.length_b   1.000
_cell.length_c   1.000
_cell.angle_alpha   90.00
_cell.angle_beta   90.00
_cell.angle_gamma   90.00
#
_symmetry.space_group_name_H-M   'P 1'
#
loop_
_entity.id
_entity.type
_entity.pdbx_description
1 polymer ?
#
loop_
_entity_poly.entity_id
_entity_poly.type
_entity_poly.pdbx_seq_one_letter_code
_entity_poly.pdbx_strand_id
1 'polypeptide(L)'
;MMKKCGAVFLLFVCVFSTGLWEGGFEKRWVVNTTPNAEWLYVKGIFIAETPYQNITSIETSTAASIKKENENYYMVYERQYPETENFVYGTAKVISYYLPKIREDPALAGQPIYSDNEKVMYDGSIKAKAEELKNESVLETIIALNDFVHSYVNYNESAAGEKDAVRVFQERQGVCVEYAHLLMAMLNAVGIENRMIYGYAYSEKWEPHVWVEAYVPNYGWIDVDPTYGQVGFLDGRRIAMNIGKRKERMYDFVELRNGVVDFEYSLYTYPEREEGFDLADISITYSWPYFIVKVENKNDFYVFGGYEVGFPNNISDSEKKTIILKPHETVVFKYRVNEGALEDGYIYYSNVRAKFLDSEKEERFEIRKPAVLVERHEREKEWWEIVIEEINNFLLEVGKKIGLVQEA
;
A
#
# COMPACT_ATOMS: atom_id res chain seq x y z
N MET A 1 -1.64 -12.39 42.15
CA MET A 1 -1.60 -13.70 41.47
C MET A 1 -2.87 -13.80 40.64
N MET A 2 -2.70 -13.99 39.33
CA MET A 2 -3.68 -14.01 38.22
C MET A 2 -5.17 -14.28 38.55
N LYS A 3 -6.05 -13.64 37.77
CA LYS A 3 -6.87 -14.37 36.78
C LYS A 3 -7.35 -13.45 35.64
N LYS A 4 -6.78 -13.73 34.46
CA LYS A 4 -7.35 -13.44 33.13
C LYS A 4 -8.77 -14.02 33.02
N CYS A 5 -9.66 -13.36 32.30
CA CYS A 5 -10.68 -13.91 31.39
C CYS A 5 -11.60 -12.76 30.93
N GLY A 6 -11.93 -12.56 29.67
CA GLY A 6 -11.56 -13.28 28.45
C GLY A 6 -11.90 -12.40 27.26
N ALA A 7 -10.92 -12.17 26.39
CA ALA A 7 -11.17 -11.71 25.04
C ALA A 7 -11.67 -12.92 24.24
N VAL A 8 -12.90 -12.84 23.73
CA VAL A 8 -13.38 -13.78 22.71
C VAL A 8 -12.66 -13.40 21.42
N PHE A 9 -11.60 -14.15 21.10
CA PHE A 9 -10.98 -14.14 19.78
C PHE A 9 -11.92 -14.86 18.82
N LEU A 10 -12.65 -14.09 18.00
CA LEU A 10 -13.12 -14.60 16.71
C LEU A 10 -12.00 -14.38 15.72
N LEU A 11 -11.24 -15.45 15.46
CA LEU A 11 -10.30 -15.55 14.34
C LEU A 11 -11.13 -15.57 13.04
N PHE A 12 -11.52 -14.40 12.56
CA PHE A 12 -11.74 -14.24 11.14
C PHE A 12 -10.40 -13.84 10.54
N VAL A 13 -9.87 -14.70 9.67
CA VAL A 13 -8.93 -14.25 8.63
C VAL A 13 -9.77 -13.39 7.69
N CYS A 14 -10.06 -12.15 8.12
CA CYS A 14 -10.66 -11.17 7.25
C CYS A 14 -9.59 -10.83 6.21
N VAL A 15 -9.74 -11.38 5.01
CA VAL A 15 -9.22 -10.75 3.81
C VAL A 15 -10.09 -9.52 3.64
N PHE A 16 -9.64 -8.38 4.15
CA PHE A 16 -10.42 -7.16 4.01
C PHE A 16 -10.33 -6.71 2.57
N SER A 17 -11.48 -6.41 1.99
CA SER A 17 -11.61 -6.06 0.59
C SER A 17 -11.38 -4.57 0.38
N THR A 18 -10.93 -4.22 -0.81
CA THR A 18 -10.77 -2.86 -1.33
C THR A 18 -12.08 -2.13 -1.60
N GLY A 19 -13.05 -2.29 -0.71
CA GLY A 19 -14.46 -2.18 -0.99
C GLY A 19 -15.21 -1.08 -0.26
N LEU A 20 -16.49 -1.35 -0.05
CA LEU A 20 -17.29 -0.69 0.96
C LEU A 20 -16.99 -1.31 2.32
N TRP A 21 -16.83 -0.48 3.35
CA TRP A 21 -16.86 -0.92 4.74
C TRP A 21 -17.88 -0.11 5.54
N GLU A 22 -18.68 -0.79 6.34
CA GLU A 22 -19.59 -0.17 7.30
C GLU A 22 -19.38 -0.83 8.67
N GLY A 23 -19.27 -0.01 9.71
CA GLY A 23 -19.09 -0.51 11.06
C GLY A 23 -19.41 0.51 12.13
N GLY A 24 -19.49 0.03 13.37
CA GLY A 24 -19.58 0.90 14.54
C GLY A 24 -18.20 1.27 15.07
N PHE A 25 -18.11 2.46 15.65
CA PHE A 25 -16.97 2.97 16.39
C PHE A 25 -17.46 3.40 17.78
N GLU A 26 -17.07 2.70 18.84
CA GLU A 26 -17.39 3.11 20.22
C GLU A 26 -16.14 3.68 20.90
N LYS A 27 -16.31 4.86 21.51
CA LYS A 27 -15.33 5.48 22.40
C LYS A 27 -15.96 5.66 23.78
N ARG A 28 -15.28 5.14 24.80
CA ARG A 28 -15.70 5.24 26.21
C ARG A 28 -14.63 5.92 27.04
N TRP A 29 -15.09 6.71 28.00
CA TRP A 29 -14.33 7.34 29.05
C TRP A 29 -14.97 7.04 30.40
N VAL A 30 -14.16 6.58 31.33
CA VAL A 30 -14.50 6.51 32.75
C VAL A 30 -13.72 7.62 33.42
N VAL A 31 -14.42 8.59 34.02
CA VAL A 31 -13.80 9.74 34.68
C VAL A 31 -14.09 9.68 36.17
N ASN A 32 -13.06 9.32 36.93
CA ASN A 32 -13.10 9.34 38.39
C ASN A 32 -12.89 10.77 38.87
N THR A 33 -13.69 11.25 39.82
CA THR A 33 -13.51 12.56 40.47
C THR A 33 -13.57 12.42 41.99
N THR A 34 -13.01 13.38 42.72
CA THR A 34 -13.13 13.42 44.17
C THR A 34 -14.55 13.84 44.59
N PRO A 35 -15.03 13.43 45.79
CA PRO A 35 -16.38 13.76 46.26
C PRO A 35 -16.70 15.26 46.38
N ASN A 36 -15.66 16.10 46.43
CA ASN A 36 -15.77 17.57 46.52
C ASN A 36 -15.58 18.26 45.17
N ALA A 37 -15.57 17.53 44.06
CA ALA A 37 -15.48 18.10 42.73
C ALA A 37 -16.68 19.01 42.46
N GLU A 38 -16.41 20.24 42.03
CA GLU A 38 -17.45 21.25 41.79
C GLU A 38 -17.90 21.26 40.33
N TRP A 39 -17.00 20.91 39.42
CA TRP A 39 -17.26 20.98 37.99
C TRP A 39 -16.26 20.10 37.23
N LEU A 40 -16.78 19.37 36.24
CA LEU A 40 -16.02 18.52 35.33
C LEU A 40 -16.37 18.90 33.88
N TYR A 41 -15.34 19.10 33.07
CA TYR A 41 -15.43 19.26 31.63
C TYR A 41 -14.50 18.29 30.92
N VAL A 42 -15.04 17.58 29.95
CA VAL A 42 -14.32 16.64 29.09
C VAL A 42 -14.64 17.04 27.65
N LYS A 43 -13.62 17.37 26.87
CA LYS A 43 -13.70 17.50 25.40
C LYS A 43 -12.75 16.49 24.80
N GLY A 44 -13.30 15.40 24.29
CA GLY A 44 -12.52 14.40 23.59
C GLY A 44 -12.73 14.46 22.08
N ILE A 45 -11.65 14.25 21.33
CA ILE A 45 -11.74 14.05 19.88
C ILE A 45 -12.45 12.73 19.66
N PHE A 46 -13.47 12.71 18.82
CA PHE A 46 -14.31 11.54 18.65
C PHE A 46 -14.07 10.85 17.31
N ILE A 47 -14.26 11.56 16.19
CA ILE A 47 -14.05 11.03 14.84
C ILE A 47 -13.94 12.19 13.85
N ALA A 48 -13.24 12.00 12.74
CA ALA A 48 -13.19 12.95 11.64
C ALA A 48 -13.86 12.39 10.37
N GLU A 49 -14.53 13.28 9.64
CA GLU A 49 -14.99 13.01 8.29
C GLU A 49 -13.86 13.26 7.30
N THR A 50 -13.58 12.27 6.46
CA THR A 50 -12.70 12.41 5.29
C THR A 50 -13.57 12.32 4.03
N PRO A 51 -13.06 12.64 2.84
CA PRO A 51 -13.81 12.41 1.60
C PRO A 51 -14.25 10.95 1.41
N TYR A 52 -13.59 10.00 2.08
CA TYR A 52 -13.85 8.56 1.97
C TYR A 52 -14.50 7.94 3.18
N GLN A 53 -14.51 8.64 4.31
CA GLN A 53 -15.08 8.17 5.56
C GLN A 53 -16.13 9.15 6.06
N ASN A 54 -17.37 8.69 6.13
CA ASN A 54 -18.50 9.48 6.59
C ASN A 54 -19.16 8.84 7.82
N ILE A 55 -19.72 9.69 8.67
CA ILE A 55 -20.48 9.26 9.84
C ILE A 55 -21.95 9.26 9.46
N THR A 56 -22.63 8.13 9.65
CA THR A 56 -24.05 7.98 9.32
C THR A 56 -24.95 8.24 10.53
N SER A 57 -24.49 7.93 11.73
CA SER A 57 -25.16 8.27 12.99
C SER A 57 -24.18 8.39 14.14
N ILE A 58 -24.56 9.16 15.17
CA ILE A 58 -23.84 9.22 16.45
C ILE A 58 -24.86 9.10 17.58
N GLU A 59 -24.54 8.24 18.54
CA GLU A 59 -25.23 8.10 19.81
C GLU A 59 -24.26 8.41 20.95
N THR A 60 -24.73 9.06 22.00
CA THR A 60 -23.90 9.37 23.19
C THR A 60 -24.64 9.05 24.46
N SER A 61 -23.91 8.99 25.59
CA SER A 61 -24.55 9.04 26.89
C SER A 61 -25.39 10.33 27.00
N THR A 62 -26.50 10.28 27.73
CA THR A 62 -27.46 11.41 27.83
C THR A 62 -26.86 12.71 28.38
N ALA A 63 -25.71 12.63 29.03
CA ALA A 63 -24.99 13.77 29.59
C ALA A 63 -23.87 14.31 28.67
N ALA A 64 -23.53 13.61 27.59
CA ALA A 64 -22.57 14.06 26.59
C ALA A 64 -23.28 14.66 25.37
N SER A 65 -22.59 15.57 24.69
CA SER A 65 -23.05 16.22 23.46
C SER A 65 -21.97 16.09 22.38
N ILE A 66 -22.37 16.15 21.11
CA ILE A 66 -21.44 16.18 19.98
C ILE A 66 -21.32 17.60 19.46
N LYS A 67 -20.09 18.08 19.30
CA LYS A 67 -19.75 19.33 18.62
C LYS A 67 -18.92 19.02 17.38
N LYS A 68 -19.20 19.71 16.26
CA LYS A 68 -18.40 19.61 15.04
C LYS A 68 -17.60 20.90 14.87
N GLU A 69 -16.29 20.79 14.71
CA GLU A 69 -15.42 21.90 14.34
C GLU A 69 -14.64 21.48 13.08
N ASN A 70 -14.93 22.13 11.95
CA ASN A 70 -14.48 21.71 10.62
C ASN A 70 -14.89 20.24 10.32
N GLU A 71 -13.94 19.38 9.95
CA GLU A 71 -14.13 17.95 9.69
C GLU A 71 -14.12 17.08 10.96
N ASN A 72 -13.75 17.65 12.11
CA ASN A 72 -13.56 16.89 13.36
C ASN A 72 -14.80 16.99 14.25
N TYR A 73 -15.26 15.84 14.75
CA TYR A 73 -16.28 15.74 15.78
C TYR A 73 -15.63 15.55 17.15
N TYR A 74 -16.13 16.30 18.11
CA TYR A 74 -15.71 16.27 19.50
C TYR A 74 -16.92 15.84 20.34
N MET A 75 -16.69 14.90 21.25
CA MET A 75 -17.68 14.58 22.27
C MET A 75 -17.34 15.39 23.52
N VAL A 76 -18.32 16.17 23.95
CA VAL A 76 -18.20 17.15 25.02
C VAL A 76 -19.16 16.80 26.14
N TYR A 77 -18.60 16.59 27.33
CA TYR A 77 -19.33 16.35 28.56
C TYR A 77 -19.01 17.47 29.54
N GLU A 78 -20.04 18.08 30.10
CA GLU A 78 -19.90 19.15 31.09
C GLU A 78 -20.92 18.95 32.20
N ARG A 79 -20.46 18.95 33.46
CA ARG A 79 -21.34 18.75 34.61
C ARG A 79 -20.89 19.56 35.82
N GLN A 80 -21.83 20.25 36.44
CA GLN A 80 -21.68 20.82 37.79
C GLN A 80 -21.98 19.74 38.83
N TYR A 81 -21.17 19.70 39.88
CA TYR A 81 -21.21 18.68 40.94
C TYR A 81 -21.21 17.25 40.36
N PRO A 82 -20.14 16.86 39.63
CA PRO A 82 -20.03 15.53 39.08
C PRO A 82 -20.07 14.46 40.18
N GLU A 83 -20.57 13.28 39.83
CA GLU A 83 -20.51 12.11 40.71
C GLU A 83 -19.07 11.63 40.84
N THR A 84 -18.76 10.78 41.81
CA THR A 84 -17.39 10.26 42.01
C THR A 84 -16.87 9.45 40.82
N GLU A 85 -17.77 8.86 40.05
CA GLU A 85 -17.46 8.13 38.82
C GLU A 85 -18.43 8.57 37.74
N ASN A 86 -17.92 9.01 36.59
CA ASN A 86 -18.73 9.51 35.49
C ASN A 86 -18.43 8.70 34.23
N PHE A 87 -19.47 8.12 33.64
CA PHE A 87 -19.38 7.35 32.40
C PHE A 87 -19.76 8.22 31.22
N VAL A 88 -18.79 8.50 30.36
CA VAL A 88 -18.99 9.28 29.14
C VAL A 88 -18.67 8.35 27.97
N TYR A 89 -19.64 8.09 27.11
CA TYR A 89 -19.43 7.22 25.95
C TYR A 89 -20.18 7.74 24.75
N GLY A 90 -19.67 7.40 23.57
CA GLY A 90 -20.28 7.69 22.29
C GLY A 90 -20.00 6.58 21.29
N THR A 91 -20.99 6.32 20.44
CA THR A 91 -20.94 5.34 19.37
C THR A 91 -21.25 6.04 18.06
N ALA A 92 -20.36 5.94 17.08
CA ALA A 92 -20.59 6.39 15.72
C ALA A 92 -20.82 5.19 14.81
N LYS A 93 -21.76 5.30 13.87
CA LYS A 93 -21.80 4.44 12.69
C LYS A 93 -20.99 5.12 11.59
N VAL A 94 -20.05 4.37 11.04
CA VAL A 94 -19.05 4.87 10.10
C VAL A 94 -19.14 4.05 8.82
N ILE A 95 -19.16 4.75 7.70
CA ILE A 95 -19.09 4.16 6.38
C ILE A 95 -17.81 4.67 5.70
N SER A 96 -17.01 3.74 5.21
CA SER A 96 -15.82 4.01 4.40
C SER A 96 -16.02 3.49 2.98
N TYR A 97 -15.66 4.30 2.00
CA TYR A 97 -15.78 3.98 0.58
C TYR A 97 -14.39 3.95 -0.06
N TYR A 98 -14.17 3.00 -0.97
CA TYR A 98 -13.10 3.11 -1.96
C TYR A 98 -13.22 4.43 -2.74
N LEU A 99 -12.08 5.12 -2.92
CA LEU A 99 -11.72 6.24 -3.81
C LEU A 99 -12.83 6.99 -4.58
N PRO A 100 -12.65 8.31 -4.83
CA PRO A 100 -13.44 8.96 -5.86
C PRO A 100 -13.00 8.37 -7.20
N LYS A 101 -13.95 8.25 -8.13
CA LYS A 101 -13.67 7.81 -9.48
C LYS A 101 -12.84 8.87 -10.21
N ILE A 102 -11.52 8.93 -9.96
CA ILE A 102 -10.59 9.86 -10.63
C ILE A 102 -10.59 9.51 -12.11
N ARG A 103 -11.16 10.36 -12.99
CA ARG A 103 -11.31 10.04 -14.43
C ARG A 103 -10.20 10.59 -15.29
N GLU A 104 -9.62 11.70 -14.87
CA GLU A 104 -8.54 12.45 -15.50
C GLU A 104 -7.49 12.73 -14.42
N ASP A 105 -6.21 12.84 -14.77
CA ASP A 105 -5.20 13.24 -13.79
C ASP A 105 -4.46 14.45 -14.35
N PRO A 106 -4.63 15.65 -13.75
CA PRO A 106 -4.03 16.86 -14.27
C PRO A 106 -2.50 16.80 -14.14
N ALA A 107 -1.81 17.55 -14.99
CA ALA A 107 -0.37 17.69 -14.89
C ALA A 107 0.03 18.37 -13.57
N LEU A 108 1.18 17.98 -13.01
CA LEU A 108 1.70 18.62 -11.80
C LEU A 108 2.16 20.06 -12.11
N ALA A 109 1.30 21.03 -11.77
CA ALA A 109 1.54 22.46 -12.00
C ALA A 109 2.00 23.23 -10.74
N GLY A 110 2.14 22.55 -9.60
CA GLY A 110 2.40 23.16 -8.30
C GLY A 110 3.81 23.77 -8.18
N GLN A 111 3.88 24.92 -7.49
CA GLN A 111 5.14 25.45 -6.96
C GLN A 111 5.38 24.84 -5.56
N PRO A 112 6.64 24.69 -5.12
CA PRO A 112 6.92 24.13 -3.80
C PRO A 112 6.16 24.84 -2.69
N ILE A 113 5.61 24.08 -1.76
CA ILE A 113 4.84 24.58 -0.62
C ILE A 113 5.78 24.70 0.58
N TYR A 114 5.81 25.88 1.19
CA TYR A 114 6.51 26.08 2.45
C TYR A 114 5.56 25.75 3.60
N SER A 115 5.86 24.69 4.35
CA SER A 115 5.10 24.34 5.55
C SER A 115 5.50 25.22 6.73
N ASP A 116 4.54 25.55 7.58
CA ASP A 116 4.80 26.19 8.89
C ASP A 116 5.15 25.17 9.98
N ASN A 117 5.19 23.88 9.65
CA ASN A 117 5.58 22.81 10.55
C ASN A 117 7.03 22.39 10.28
N GLU A 118 7.91 22.71 11.23
CA GLU A 118 9.35 22.39 11.17
C GLU A 118 9.66 20.91 10.91
N LYS A 119 8.76 19.99 11.27
CA LYS A 119 8.97 18.54 11.12
C LYS A 119 8.86 18.04 9.68
N VAL A 120 8.21 18.80 8.80
CA VAL A 120 7.98 18.42 7.40
C VAL A 120 8.71 19.37 6.43
N MET A 121 9.70 20.09 6.95
CA MET A 121 10.61 20.89 6.14
C MET A 121 11.58 19.97 5.40
N TYR A 122 11.88 20.31 4.15
CA TYR A 122 12.83 19.59 3.31
C TYR A 122 14.13 20.38 3.13
N ASP A 123 15.24 19.66 2.94
CA ASP A 123 16.53 20.23 2.54
C ASP A 123 16.76 20.03 1.02
N GLY A 124 17.95 20.39 0.54
CA GLY A 124 18.32 20.19 -0.86
C GLY A 124 18.35 18.71 -1.28
N SER A 125 18.64 17.80 -0.36
CA SER A 125 18.72 16.36 -0.62
C SER A 125 17.34 15.76 -0.86
N ILE A 126 16.38 16.07 0.02
CA ILE A 126 14.98 15.65 -0.10
C ILE A 126 14.37 16.27 -1.36
N LYS A 127 14.60 17.56 -1.62
CA LYS A 127 14.09 18.22 -2.83
C LYS A 127 14.63 17.57 -4.10
N ALA A 128 15.94 17.33 -4.18
CA ALA A 128 16.53 16.68 -5.34
C ALA A 128 15.92 15.30 -5.59
N LYS A 129 15.71 14.51 -4.52
CA LYS A 129 15.10 13.19 -4.65
C LYS A 129 13.62 13.24 -5.05
N ALA A 130 12.87 14.21 -4.53
CA ALA A 130 11.46 14.39 -4.90
C ALA A 130 11.30 14.82 -6.36
N GLU A 131 12.16 15.74 -6.86
CA GLU A 131 12.18 16.15 -8.26
C GLU A 131 12.66 15.02 -9.21
N GLU A 132 13.55 14.14 -8.75
CA GLU A 132 13.96 12.94 -9.51
C GLU A 132 12.78 11.98 -9.75
N LEU A 133 11.90 11.84 -8.76
CA LEU A 133 10.75 10.92 -8.79
C LEU A 133 9.47 11.57 -9.33
N LYS A 134 9.54 12.84 -9.71
CA LYS A 134 8.40 13.59 -10.22
C LYS A 134 7.97 13.07 -11.59
N ASN A 135 6.67 12.87 -11.76
CA ASN A 135 6.06 12.48 -13.02
C ASN A 135 5.28 13.65 -13.64
N GLU A 136 4.77 13.47 -14.86
CA GLU A 136 3.94 14.48 -15.53
C GLU A 136 2.63 14.70 -14.76
N SER A 137 2.06 13.63 -14.20
CA SER A 137 0.77 13.63 -13.54
C SER A 137 0.88 13.75 -12.01
N VAL A 138 -0.16 14.30 -11.37
CA VAL A 138 -0.18 14.45 -9.91
C VAL A 138 -0.27 13.09 -9.22
N LEU A 139 -1.14 12.19 -9.67
CA LEU A 139 -1.32 10.87 -9.05
C LEU A 139 -0.07 10.00 -9.18
N GLU A 140 0.54 9.94 -10.37
CA GLU A 140 1.79 9.18 -10.58
C GLU A 140 2.93 9.74 -9.72
N THR A 141 2.98 11.06 -9.52
CA THR A 141 3.95 11.67 -8.60
C THR A 141 3.69 11.25 -7.15
N ILE A 142 2.44 11.31 -6.67
CA ILE A 142 2.10 10.88 -5.30
C ILE A 142 2.49 9.42 -5.08
N ILE A 143 2.16 8.53 -6.02
CA ILE A 143 2.48 7.10 -5.94
C ILE A 143 3.98 6.87 -5.91
N ALA A 144 4.75 7.50 -6.82
CA ALA A 144 6.19 7.33 -6.87
C ALA A 144 6.89 7.80 -5.58
N LEU A 145 6.44 8.91 -5.01
CA LEU A 145 6.96 9.40 -3.74
C LEU A 145 6.59 8.48 -2.57
N ASN A 146 5.35 7.99 -2.53
CA ASN A 146 4.90 7.04 -1.52
C ASN A 146 5.71 5.73 -1.56
N ASP A 147 5.86 5.13 -2.75
CA ASP A 147 6.58 3.88 -2.95
C ASP A 147 8.07 4.03 -2.57
N PHE A 148 8.66 5.19 -2.88
CA PHE A 148 10.00 5.52 -2.41
C PHE A 148 10.05 5.56 -0.89
N VAL A 149 9.20 6.32 -0.21
CA VAL A 149 9.24 6.42 1.27
C VAL A 149 9.01 5.05 1.92
N HIS A 150 8.05 4.28 1.41
CA HIS A 150 7.73 2.94 1.91
C HIS A 150 8.93 1.99 1.84
N SER A 151 9.66 2.00 0.72
CA SER A 151 10.84 1.16 0.51
C SER A 151 12.13 1.71 1.14
N TYR A 152 12.20 3.02 1.35
CA TYR A 152 13.40 3.71 1.81
C TYR A 152 13.53 3.73 3.33
N VAL A 153 12.41 3.91 4.04
CA VAL A 153 12.38 3.92 5.51
C VAL A 153 12.17 2.50 6.01
N ASN A 154 12.94 2.11 7.02
CA ASN A 154 12.79 0.84 7.71
C ASN A 154 11.96 1.03 8.98
N TYR A 155 10.90 0.25 9.12
CA TYR A 155 10.03 0.33 10.28
C TYR A 155 10.79 -0.14 11.54
N ASN A 156 10.90 0.73 12.55
CA ASN A 156 11.61 0.44 13.79
C ASN A 156 10.98 1.19 14.97
N GLU A 157 10.24 0.46 15.82
CA GLU A 157 9.60 1.02 17.02
C GLU A 157 10.60 1.65 18.00
N SER A 158 11.81 1.08 18.11
CA SER A 158 12.86 1.63 18.98
C SER A 158 13.43 2.95 18.45
N ALA A 159 13.16 3.27 17.19
CA ALA A 159 13.57 4.52 16.56
C ALA A 159 12.47 5.60 16.62
N ALA A 160 11.33 5.33 17.25
CA ALA A 160 10.27 6.32 17.44
C ALA A 160 10.81 7.54 18.21
N GLY A 161 10.53 8.74 17.69
CA GLY A 161 10.98 9.97 18.35
C GLY A 161 10.41 11.26 17.80
N GLU A 162 9.43 11.18 16.90
CA GLU A 162 8.88 12.31 16.14
C GLU A 162 9.99 13.12 15.45
N LYS A 163 10.89 12.40 14.76
CA LYS A 163 12.01 13.00 14.02
C LYS A 163 11.47 13.86 12.86
N ASP A 164 12.18 14.94 12.55
CA ASP A 164 11.89 15.71 11.32
C ASP A 164 12.28 14.92 10.07
N ALA A 165 11.72 15.33 8.92
CA ALA A 165 11.93 14.66 7.64
C ALA A 165 13.41 14.57 7.23
N VAL A 166 14.22 15.60 7.48
CA VAL A 166 15.66 15.60 7.15
C VAL A 166 16.38 14.51 7.92
N ARG A 167 16.11 14.39 9.22
CA ARG A 167 16.67 13.33 10.05
C ARG A 167 16.18 11.94 9.63
N VAL A 168 14.90 11.80 9.27
CA VAL A 168 14.36 10.52 8.76
C VAL A 168 15.05 10.13 7.44
N PHE A 169 15.27 11.09 6.53
CA PHE A 169 15.97 10.85 5.27
C PHE A 169 17.41 10.37 5.50
N GLN A 170 18.10 10.90 6.51
CA GLN A 170 19.46 10.48 6.86
C GLN A 170 19.51 9.12 7.56
N GLU A 171 18.64 8.88 8.53
CA GLU A 171 18.66 7.68 9.37
C GLU A 171 17.93 6.48 8.76
N ARG A 172 16.97 6.72 7.86
CA ARG A 172 16.17 5.70 7.16
C ARG A 172 15.41 4.75 8.08
N GLN A 173 14.99 5.23 9.24
CA GLN A 173 14.23 4.44 10.21
C GLN A 173 13.26 5.29 11.03
N GLY A 174 12.12 4.70 11.37
CA GLY A 174 11.10 5.31 12.22
C GLY A 174 9.81 4.51 12.26
N VAL A 175 8.74 5.11 12.79
CA VAL A 175 7.39 4.55 12.80
C VAL A 175 6.46 5.41 11.93
N CYS A 176 5.16 5.16 11.93
CA CYS A 176 4.16 5.84 11.07
C CYS A 176 4.32 7.38 10.99
N VAL A 177 4.64 8.03 12.10
CA VAL A 177 4.88 9.48 12.15
C VAL A 177 6.09 9.91 11.30
N GLU A 178 7.21 9.20 11.37
CA GLU A 178 8.40 9.50 10.59
C GLU A 178 8.20 9.25 9.08
N TYR A 179 7.47 8.19 8.73
CA TYR A 179 7.08 7.94 7.33
C TYR A 179 6.22 9.09 6.80
N ALA A 180 5.20 9.50 7.56
CA ALA A 180 4.34 10.63 7.19
C ALA A 180 5.13 11.94 7.07
N HIS A 181 6.06 12.22 8.00
CA HIS A 181 6.89 13.42 7.92
C HIS A 181 7.74 13.47 6.65
N LEU A 182 8.41 12.36 6.30
CA LEU A 182 9.24 12.32 5.10
C LEU A 182 8.39 12.46 3.84
N LEU A 183 7.26 11.76 3.74
CA LEU A 183 6.35 11.87 2.61
C LEU A 183 5.83 13.31 2.44
N MET A 184 5.34 13.93 3.51
CA MET A 184 4.87 15.32 3.48
C MET A 184 5.97 16.29 3.04
N ALA A 185 7.21 16.11 3.50
CA ALA A 185 8.34 16.94 3.08
C ALA A 185 8.65 16.78 1.58
N MET A 186 8.55 15.56 1.03
CA MET A 186 8.72 15.31 -0.40
C MET A 186 7.57 15.91 -1.22
N LEU A 187 6.31 15.74 -0.79
CA LEU A 187 5.14 16.36 -1.42
C LEU A 187 5.24 17.90 -1.44
N ASN A 188 5.66 18.50 -0.32
CA ASN A 188 5.92 19.94 -0.22
C ASN A 188 7.00 20.38 -1.21
N ALA A 189 8.06 19.58 -1.40
CA ALA A 189 9.16 19.92 -2.30
C ALA A 189 8.75 20.00 -3.77
N VAL A 190 7.75 19.22 -4.20
CA VAL A 190 7.20 19.23 -5.57
C VAL A 190 5.89 20.00 -5.73
N GLY A 191 5.41 20.64 -4.65
CA GLY A 191 4.26 21.54 -4.70
C GLY A 191 2.89 20.86 -4.62
N ILE A 192 2.80 19.68 -3.99
CA ILE A 192 1.53 18.98 -3.78
C ILE A 192 1.00 19.30 -2.37
N GLU A 193 -0.20 19.88 -2.30
CA GLU A 193 -0.85 20.15 -1.02
C GLU A 193 -1.10 18.85 -0.27
N ASN A 194 -0.79 18.84 1.02
CA ASN A 194 -0.89 17.67 1.87
C ASN A 194 -1.31 18.06 3.28
N ARG A 195 -1.96 17.14 3.99
CA ARG A 195 -2.32 17.29 5.40
C ARG A 195 -2.15 15.98 6.15
N MET A 196 -1.83 16.07 7.43
CA MET A 196 -1.65 14.90 8.29
C MET A 196 -2.99 14.45 8.85
N ILE A 197 -3.19 13.13 8.88
CA ILE A 197 -4.35 12.50 9.49
C ILE A 197 -3.89 11.68 10.69
N TYR A 198 -4.51 11.94 11.83
CA TYR A 198 -4.34 11.15 13.04
C TYR A 198 -5.56 10.25 13.21
N GLY A 199 -5.31 8.98 13.50
CA GLY A 199 -6.40 8.03 13.67
C GLY A 199 -5.95 6.71 14.25
N TYR A 200 -6.71 5.67 13.92
CA TYR A 200 -6.38 4.31 14.25
C TYR A 200 -6.25 3.48 12.98
N ALA A 201 -5.29 2.55 12.96
CA ALA A 201 -5.18 1.53 11.93
C ALA A 201 -5.32 0.14 12.54
N TYR A 202 -5.95 -0.79 11.82
CA TYR A 202 -6.07 -2.19 12.21
C TYR A 202 -5.02 -3.05 11.51
N SER A 203 -4.16 -3.70 12.31
CA SER A 203 -3.25 -4.75 11.86
C SER A 203 -3.71 -6.10 12.43
N GLU A 204 -3.25 -6.45 13.62
CA GLU A 204 -3.77 -7.54 14.47
C GLU A 204 -4.76 -7.01 15.53
N LYS A 205 -4.64 -5.72 15.83
CA LYS A 205 -5.47 -4.95 16.75
C LYS A 205 -5.50 -3.51 16.25
N TRP A 206 -6.42 -2.71 16.77
CA TRP A 206 -6.43 -1.27 16.51
C TRP A 206 -5.32 -0.57 17.26
N GLU A 207 -4.50 0.18 16.54
CA GLU A 207 -3.39 0.93 17.09
C GLU A 207 -3.43 2.38 16.62
N PRO A 208 -2.97 3.34 17.45
CA PRO A 208 -2.74 4.71 17.03
C PRO A 208 -1.90 4.74 15.76
N HIS A 209 -2.37 5.45 14.75
CA HIS A 209 -1.70 5.54 13.46
C HIS A 209 -1.76 6.95 12.89
N VAL A 210 -0.80 7.24 12.01
CA VAL A 210 -0.69 8.51 11.31
C VAL A 210 -0.40 8.24 9.85
N TRP A 211 -1.15 8.91 8.98
CA TRP A 211 -0.94 8.91 7.54
C TRP A 211 -1.13 10.31 6.96
N VAL A 212 -1.11 10.42 5.64
CA VAL A 212 -1.14 11.69 4.91
C VAL A 212 -2.33 11.69 3.97
N GLU A 213 -3.01 12.82 3.82
CA GLU A 213 -3.84 13.09 2.64
C GLU A 213 -3.09 14.02 1.70
N ALA A 214 -3.17 13.78 0.40
CA ALA A 214 -2.60 14.63 -0.66
C ALA A 214 -3.70 15.13 -1.60
N TYR A 215 -3.62 16.37 -2.05
CA TYR A 215 -4.64 16.97 -2.90
C TYR A 215 -4.36 16.71 -4.39
N VAL A 216 -5.33 16.13 -5.08
CA VAL A 216 -5.33 16.01 -6.55
C VAL A 216 -6.30 17.05 -7.13
N PRO A 217 -5.84 17.96 -8.00
CA PRO A 217 -6.71 19.00 -8.56
C PRO A 217 -7.91 18.40 -9.30
N ASN A 218 -9.08 19.04 -9.15
CA ASN A 218 -10.39 18.58 -9.65
C ASN A 218 -10.98 17.35 -8.95
N TYR A 219 -10.27 16.71 -8.01
CA TYR A 219 -10.75 15.54 -7.26
C TYR A 219 -10.89 15.80 -5.77
N GLY A 220 -9.89 16.45 -5.17
CA GLY A 220 -9.84 16.66 -3.73
C GLY A 220 -8.72 15.87 -3.06
N TRP A 221 -8.87 15.67 -1.75
CA TRP A 221 -7.91 14.94 -0.93
C TRP A 221 -8.00 13.44 -1.21
N ILE A 222 -6.87 12.78 -1.44
CA ILE A 222 -6.74 11.32 -1.49
C ILE A 222 -5.86 10.88 -0.31
N ASP A 223 -6.17 9.73 0.28
CA ASP A 223 -5.36 9.18 1.34
C ASP A 223 -4.05 8.56 0.81
N VAL A 224 -2.99 8.66 1.61
CA VAL A 224 -1.63 8.20 1.28
C VAL A 224 -0.97 7.69 2.57
N ASP A 225 -0.77 6.38 2.65
CA ASP A 225 -0.16 5.71 3.80
C ASP A 225 1.20 5.07 3.43
N PRO A 226 2.30 5.82 3.61
CA PRO A 226 3.65 5.33 3.29
C PRO A 226 4.11 4.19 4.21
N THR A 227 3.48 3.99 5.36
CA THR A 227 3.83 2.86 6.26
C THR A 227 3.44 1.55 5.61
N TYR A 228 2.28 1.52 4.95
CA TYR A 228 1.72 0.33 4.30
C TYR A 228 1.89 0.33 2.78
N GLY A 229 2.49 1.37 2.20
CA GLY A 229 2.67 1.51 0.76
C GLY A 229 1.34 1.67 0.02
N GLN A 230 0.34 2.26 0.67
CA GLN A 230 -1.01 2.39 0.14
C GLN A 230 -1.27 3.83 -0.28
N VAL A 231 -1.89 4.01 -1.45
CA VAL A 231 -2.30 5.32 -1.96
C VAL A 231 -3.73 5.18 -2.42
N GLY A 232 -4.51 6.25 -2.25
CA GLY A 232 -5.90 6.39 -2.68
C GLY A 232 -6.89 5.55 -1.90
N PHE A 233 -6.53 4.31 -1.58
CA PHE A 233 -7.38 3.37 -0.90
C PHE A 233 -6.91 3.16 0.54
N LEU A 234 -7.73 3.58 1.49
CA LEU A 234 -7.69 3.09 2.86
C LEU A 234 -8.97 2.29 3.08
N ASP A 235 -8.81 0.98 3.28
CA ASP A 235 -9.90 0.11 3.73
C ASP A 235 -10.51 0.62 5.04
N GLY A 236 -11.63 0.01 5.44
CA GLY A 236 -12.21 0.20 6.77
C GLY A 236 -11.31 -0.17 7.94
N ARG A 237 -10.03 -0.50 7.71
CA ARG A 237 -9.02 -0.67 8.75
C ARG A 237 -8.43 0.66 9.19
N ARG A 238 -8.87 1.81 8.68
CA ARG A 238 -8.43 3.11 9.16
C ARG A 238 -9.60 3.97 9.55
N ILE A 239 -9.55 4.49 10.77
CA ILE A 239 -10.55 5.43 11.27
C ILE A 239 -9.87 6.77 11.58
N ALA A 240 -10.19 7.77 10.78
CA ALA A 240 -9.70 9.14 10.99
C ALA A 240 -10.32 9.73 12.25
N MET A 241 -9.48 10.25 13.15
CA MET A 241 -9.90 10.90 14.39
C MET A 241 -9.73 12.42 14.31
N ASN A 242 -8.64 12.86 13.71
CA ASN A 242 -8.33 14.28 13.56
C ASN A 242 -7.60 14.55 12.25
N ILE A 243 -8.02 15.63 11.58
CA ILE A 243 -7.34 16.20 10.42
C ILE A 243 -6.68 17.52 10.86
N GLY A 244 -5.37 17.65 10.65
CA GLY A 244 -4.71 18.96 10.82
C GLY A 244 -3.35 18.95 11.52
N LYS A 245 -3.07 20.05 12.23
CA LYS A 245 -1.73 20.36 12.77
C LYS A 245 -1.47 19.66 14.10
N ARG A 246 -0.20 19.30 14.32
CA ARG A 246 0.39 18.60 15.47
C ARG A 246 -0.08 19.00 16.89
N LYS A 247 -0.66 20.18 17.09
CA LYS A 247 -1.12 20.66 18.41
C LYS A 247 -2.36 19.91 18.92
N GLU A 248 -3.21 19.45 18.01
CA GLU A 248 -4.43 18.70 18.33
C GLU A 248 -4.21 17.23 17.90
N ARG A 249 -3.36 16.51 18.64
CA ARG A 249 -3.30 15.04 18.49
C ARG A 249 -4.63 14.44 18.90
N MET A 250 -4.76 13.10 18.92
CA MET A 250 -5.87 12.38 19.57
C MET A 250 -5.95 12.55 21.10
N TYR A 251 -5.45 13.65 21.67
CA TYR A 251 -5.51 13.91 23.10
C TYR A 251 -6.87 14.50 23.46
N ASP A 252 -7.51 13.84 24.42
CA ASP A 252 -8.72 14.34 25.03
C ASP A 252 -8.36 15.37 26.10
N PHE A 253 -9.11 16.46 26.15
CA PHE A 253 -8.96 17.53 27.12
C PHE A 253 -9.90 17.28 28.30
N VAL A 254 -9.34 17.25 29.51
CA VAL A 254 -10.12 17.14 30.74
C VAL A 254 -9.76 18.28 31.68
N GLU A 255 -10.76 19.00 32.14
CA GLU A 255 -10.64 20.06 33.15
C GLU A 255 -11.53 19.72 34.34
N LEU A 256 -10.92 19.74 35.53
CA LEU A 256 -11.59 19.42 36.78
C LEU A 256 -11.27 20.50 37.80
N ARG A 257 -12.30 21.00 38.49
CA ARG A 257 -12.13 21.88 39.64
C ARG A 257 -12.21 21.06 40.92
N ASN A 258 -11.09 21.00 41.66
CA ASN A 258 -10.88 20.25 42.89
C ASN A 258 -11.03 18.73 42.72
N GLY A 259 -10.01 18.04 42.19
CA GLY A 259 -9.91 16.57 42.22
C GLY A 259 -8.78 16.00 41.35
N VAL A 260 -8.84 14.69 41.10
CA VAL A 260 -7.94 13.93 40.21
C VAL A 260 -8.82 13.21 39.18
N VAL A 261 -8.36 13.13 37.93
CA VAL A 261 -9.01 12.39 36.85
C VAL A 261 -8.20 11.13 36.56
N ASP A 262 -8.89 9.99 36.51
CA ASP A 262 -8.40 8.77 35.86
C ASP A 262 -9.22 8.55 34.58
N PHE A 263 -8.62 7.94 33.57
CA PHE A 263 -9.17 7.85 32.22
C PHE A 263 -8.87 6.50 31.60
N GLU A 264 -9.92 5.72 31.36
CA GLU A 264 -9.84 4.48 30.58
C GLU A 264 -10.45 4.71 29.20
N TYR A 265 -9.73 4.29 28.16
CA TYR A 265 -10.16 4.33 26.77
C TYR A 265 -10.31 2.90 26.24
N SER A 266 -11.43 2.64 25.60
CA SER A 266 -11.66 1.43 24.82
C SER A 266 -12.15 1.81 23.44
N LEU A 267 -11.57 1.18 22.43
CA LEU A 267 -11.95 1.28 21.02
C LEU A 267 -12.58 -0.03 20.59
N TYR A 268 -13.84 0.03 20.16
CA TYR A 268 -14.50 -1.12 19.55
C TYR A 268 -14.87 -0.76 18.11
N THR A 269 -14.39 -1.57 17.18
CA THR A 269 -14.94 -1.60 15.84
C THR A 269 -15.56 -2.96 15.57
N TYR A 270 -16.66 -2.99 14.87
CA TYR A 270 -17.24 -4.22 14.38
C TYR A 270 -17.69 -4.00 12.94
N PRO A 271 -17.20 -4.80 11.98
CA PRO A 271 -17.71 -4.74 10.61
C PRO A 271 -19.16 -5.23 10.62
N GLU A 272 -20.06 -4.45 10.05
CA GLU A 272 -21.45 -4.84 9.80
C GLU A 272 -21.64 -5.28 8.35
N ARG A 273 -20.94 -4.61 7.44
CA ARG A 273 -20.94 -4.92 6.02
C ARG A 273 -19.57 -4.65 5.42
N GLU A 274 -19.12 -5.59 4.59
CA GLU A 274 -17.93 -5.43 3.78
C GLU A 274 -18.20 -6.02 2.40
N GLU A 275 -17.90 -5.26 1.34
CA GLU A 275 -18.16 -5.66 -0.03
C GLU A 275 -17.05 -5.15 -0.95
N GLY A 276 -16.26 -6.06 -1.51
CA GLY A 276 -15.16 -5.75 -2.41
C GLY A 276 -15.63 -5.20 -3.74
N PHE A 277 -14.75 -4.45 -4.42
CA PHE A 277 -15.02 -3.99 -5.77
C PHE A 277 -14.36 -4.91 -6.80
N ASP A 278 -15.11 -5.27 -7.84
CA ASP A 278 -14.57 -5.89 -9.05
C ASP A 278 -13.89 -4.79 -9.90
N LEU A 279 -12.66 -4.43 -9.52
CA LEU A 279 -11.94 -3.28 -10.09
C LEU A 279 -11.17 -3.62 -11.37
N ALA A 280 -10.77 -4.88 -11.52
CA ALA A 280 -9.94 -5.32 -12.64
C ALA A 280 -10.21 -6.77 -13.04
N ASP A 281 -10.12 -7.03 -14.34
CA ASP A 281 -10.07 -8.38 -14.88
C ASP A 281 -8.61 -8.84 -14.99
N ILE A 282 -8.33 -10.04 -14.49
CA ILE A 282 -7.02 -10.68 -14.61
C ILE A 282 -7.14 -11.89 -15.52
N SER A 283 -6.28 -11.95 -16.53
CA SER A 283 -6.11 -13.16 -17.34
C SER A 283 -4.65 -13.61 -17.32
N ILE A 284 -4.46 -14.92 -17.28
CA ILE A 284 -3.15 -15.54 -17.34
C ILE A 284 -3.14 -16.44 -18.57
N THR A 285 -2.12 -16.30 -19.40
CA THR A 285 -1.93 -17.16 -20.57
C THR A 285 -0.49 -17.65 -20.59
N TYR A 286 -0.26 -18.75 -21.28
CA TYR A 286 1.06 -19.34 -21.39
C TYR A 286 1.39 -19.61 -22.86
N SER A 287 2.55 -19.14 -23.29
CA SER A 287 3.11 -19.38 -24.63
C SER A 287 4.62 -19.41 -24.51
N TRP A 288 5.24 -20.57 -24.77
CA TRP A 288 6.67 -20.77 -24.54
C TRP A 288 7.53 -19.63 -25.15
N PRO A 289 8.51 -19.08 -24.40
CA PRO A 289 8.92 -19.42 -23.04
C PRO A 289 8.29 -18.52 -21.96
N TYR A 290 7.10 -17.96 -22.15
CA TYR A 290 6.52 -16.94 -21.28
C TYR A 290 5.17 -17.32 -20.68
N PHE A 291 4.98 -16.94 -19.43
CA PHE A 291 3.67 -16.62 -18.88
C PHE A 291 3.37 -15.15 -19.16
N ILE A 292 2.13 -14.89 -19.58
CA ILE A 292 1.64 -13.55 -19.89
C ILE A 292 0.46 -13.29 -18.97
N VAL A 293 0.64 -12.37 -18.04
CA VAL A 293 -0.43 -11.90 -17.14
C VAL A 293 -0.91 -10.57 -17.68
N LYS A 294 -2.22 -10.46 -17.94
CA LYS A 294 -2.87 -9.20 -18.28
C LYS A 294 -3.74 -8.75 -17.12
N VAL A 295 -3.63 -7.48 -16.76
CA VAL A 295 -4.50 -6.83 -15.79
C VAL A 295 -5.21 -5.69 -16.52
N GLU A 296 -6.53 -5.78 -16.61
CA GLU A 296 -7.39 -4.82 -17.29
C GLU A 296 -8.21 -4.05 -16.27
N ASN A 297 -8.12 -2.72 -16.31
CA ASN A 297 -9.04 -1.87 -15.56
C ASN A 297 -10.40 -1.83 -16.26
N LYS A 298 -11.46 -2.29 -15.60
CA LYS A 298 -12.81 -2.34 -16.16
C LYS A 298 -13.55 -1.01 -16.08
N ASN A 299 -12.97 -0.04 -15.39
CA ASN A 299 -13.64 1.16 -14.94
C ASN A 299 -13.27 2.39 -15.80
N ASP A 300 -14.14 3.40 -15.70
CA ASP A 300 -13.96 4.72 -16.32
C ASP A 300 -13.12 5.68 -15.46
N PHE A 301 -12.40 5.14 -14.47
CA PHE A 301 -11.53 5.87 -13.55
C PHE A 301 -10.22 5.11 -13.29
N TYR A 302 -9.20 5.81 -12.81
CA TYR A 302 -7.90 5.24 -12.47
C TYR A 302 -8.02 4.19 -11.35
N VAL A 303 -7.38 3.04 -11.55
CA VAL A 303 -7.27 1.98 -10.53
C VAL A 303 -5.79 1.73 -10.28
N PHE A 304 -5.38 1.67 -9.02
CA PHE A 304 -3.99 1.47 -8.68
C PHE A 304 -3.85 0.77 -7.33
N GLY A 305 -2.74 0.08 -7.14
CA GLY A 305 -2.46 -0.64 -5.91
C GLY A 305 -1.53 -1.83 -6.12
N GLY A 306 -1.49 -2.71 -5.11
CA GLY A 306 -0.60 -3.85 -5.08
C GLY A 306 -0.96 -4.90 -6.14
N TYR A 307 0.02 -5.23 -6.98
CA TYR A 307 0.04 -6.34 -7.90
C TYR A 307 1.02 -7.41 -7.40
N GLU A 308 0.59 -8.66 -7.44
CA GLU A 308 1.40 -9.82 -7.05
C GLU A 308 1.21 -10.95 -8.06
N VAL A 309 2.30 -11.60 -8.44
CA VAL A 309 2.27 -12.87 -9.19
C VAL A 309 3.15 -13.90 -8.50
N GLY A 310 2.61 -15.11 -8.35
CA GLY A 310 3.28 -16.24 -7.72
C GLY A 310 3.48 -17.39 -8.71
N PHE A 311 4.72 -17.87 -8.78
CA PHE A 311 5.12 -19.03 -9.57
C PHE A 311 5.69 -20.12 -8.64
N PRO A 312 4.98 -21.25 -8.44
CA PRO A 312 5.48 -22.36 -7.64
C PRO A 312 6.76 -22.98 -8.21
N ASN A 313 7.56 -23.59 -7.32
CA ASN A 313 8.72 -24.41 -7.67
C ASN A 313 9.78 -23.70 -8.54
N ASN A 314 9.86 -22.37 -8.48
CA ASN A 314 10.80 -21.56 -9.27
C ASN A 314 10.73 -21.77 -10.80
N ILE A 315 9.71 -22.44 -11.33
CA ILE A 315 8.74 -21.81 -12.25
C ILE A 315 9.28 -20.75 -13.21
N SER A 316 9.25 -19.56 -12.63
CA SER A 316 9.57 -18.24 -13.16
C SER A 316 9.72 -17.34 -11.92
N ASP A 317 10.18 -16.11 -12.11
CA ASP A 317 10.32 -15.16 -11.01
C ASP A 317 8.96 -14.63 -10.56
N SER A 318 8.69 -14.72 -9.26
CA SER A 318 7.53 -14.11 -8.62
C SER A 318 7.81 -12.63 -8.36
N GLU A 319 6.79 -11.79 -8.45
CA GLU A 319 6.94 -10.34 -8.35
C GLU A 319 5.82 -9.75 -7.48
N LYS A 320 6.17 -8.71 -6.73
CA LYS A 320 5.21 -7.84 -6.04
C LYS A 320 5.60 -6.39 -6.24
N LYS A 321 4.66 -5.56 -6.69
CA LYS A 321 4.86 -4.11 -6.93
C LYS A 321 3.53 -3.35 -6.90
N THR A 322 3.59 -2.04 -6.84
CA THR A 322 2.43 -1.17 -7.09
C THR A 322 2.30 -0.93 -8.59
N ILE A 323 1.08 -0.97 -9.13
CA ILE A 323 0.79 -0.59 -10.53
C ILE A 323 -0.37 0.40 -10.58
N ILE A 324 -0.39 1.22 -11.63
CA ILE A 324 -1.47 2.15 -11.96
C ILE A 324 -2.05 1.78 -13.32
N LEU A 325 -3.37 1.80 -13.43
CA LEU A 325 -4.13 1.53 -14.63
C LEU A 325 -5.04 2.72 -14.91
N LYS A 326 -4.84 3.36 -16.05
CA LYS A 326 -5.76 4.38 -16.60
C LYS A 326 -7.14 3.77 -16.87
N PRO A 327 -8.19 4.59 -17.02
CA PRO A 327 -9.50 4.10 -17.44
C PRO A 327 -9.41 3.17 -18.66
N HIS A 328 -9.97 1.96 -18.54
CA HIS A 328 -9.94 0.93 -19.60
C HIS A 328 -8.55 0.49 -20.07
N GLU A 329 -7.49 0.77 -19.31
CA GLU A 329 -6.14 0.34 -19.65
C GLU A 329 -5.94 -1.15 -19.37
N THR A 330 -5.21 -1.82 -20.26
CA THR A 330 -4.69 -3.17 -20.00
C THR A 330 -3.17 -3.12 -19.96
N VAL A 331 -2.59 -3.52 -18.83
CA VAL A 331 -1.15 -3.72 -18.70
C VAL A 331 -0.82 -5.20 -18.87
N VAL A 332 0.30 -5.48 -19.53
CA VAL A 332 0.76 -6.84 -19.86
C VAL A 332 2.12 -7.09 -19.23
N PHE A 333 2.19 -8.08 -18.35
CA PHE A 333 3.43 -8.55 -17.75
C PHE A 333 3.85 -9.88 -18.36
N LYS A 334 5.14 -10.00 -18.68
CA LYS A 334 5.74 -11.21 -19.27
C LYS A 334 6.77 -11.79 -18.32
N TYR A 335 6.57 -13.04 -17.93
CA TYR A 335 7.42 -13.77 -17.01
C TYR A 335 8.03 -14.95 -17.75
N ARG A 336 9.36 -14.96 -17.87
CA ARG A 336 10.07 -16.00 -18.61
C ARG A 336 10.18 -17.25 -17.73
N VAL A 337 9.84 -18.40 -18.31
CA VAL A 337 10.07 -19.70 -17.70
C VAL A 337 11.56 -19.89 -17.42
N ASN A 338 11.86 -20.31 -16.20
CA ASN A 338 13.20 -20.69 -15.80
C ASN A 338 13.52 -22.07 -16.39
N GLU A 339 14.17 -22.08 -17.56
CA GLU A 339 14.46 -23.31 -18.31
C GLU A 339 15.30 -24.32 -17.51
N GLY A 340 16.14 -23.84 -16.58
CA GLY A 340 16.91 -24.70 -15.68
C GLY A 340 16.08 -25.41 -14.60
N ALA A 341 14.82 -24.98 -14.38
CA ALA A 341 13.88 -25.67 -13.51
C ALA A 341 13.17 -26.84 -14.21
N LEU A 342 13.41 -27.04 -15.53
CA LEU A 342 12.73 -28.03 -16.35
C LEU A 342 13.73 -29.01 -16.98
N GLU A 343 13.47 -30.30 -16.79
CA GLU A 343 14.17 -31.39 -17.45
C GLU A 343 13.60 -31.62 -18.86
N ASP A 344 14.47 -31.98 -19.80
CA ASP A 344 14.09 -32.26 -21.18
C ASP A 344 13.21 -33.53 -21.23
N GLY A 345 12.14 -33.50 -22.05
CA GLY A 345 11.25 -34.64 -22.23
C GLY A 345 10.15 -34.80 -21.17
N TYR A 346 10.12 -33.96 -20.14
CA TYR A 346 9.06 -33.95 -19.13
C TYR A 346 7.98 -32.90 -19.42
N ILE A 347 6.77 -33.19 -18.93
CA ILE A 347 5.65 -32.25 -18.92
C ILE A 347 5.44 -31.80 -17.48
N TYR A 348 5.46 -30.49 -17.26
CA TYR A 348 5.25 -29.89 -15.95
C TYR A 348 3.84 -29.30 -15.88
N TYR A 349 3.24 -29.34 -14.70
CA TYR A 349 2.00 -28.63 -14.42
C TYR A 349 2.24 -27.66 -13.27
N SER A 350 1.91 -26.39 -13.48
CA SER A 350 2.07 -25.36 -12.46
C SER A 350 0.81 -24.51 -12.35
N ASN A 351 0.40 -24.25 -11.10
CA ASN A 351 -0.65 -23.29 -10.82
C ASN A 351 -0.01 -21.90 -10.71
N VAL A 352 -0.35 -21.00 -11.60
CA VAL A 352 0.11 -19.61 -11.56
C VAL A 352 -1.00 -18.78 -10.97
N ARG A 353 -0.66 -18.01 -9.93
CA ARG A 353 -1.57 -17.12 -9.23
C ARG A 353 -1.19 -15.67 -9.52
N ALA A 354 -2.14 -14.86 -9.92
CA ALA A 354 -1.97 -13.41 -10.06
C ALA A 354 -3.07 -12.70 -9.26
N LYS A 355 -2.69 -11.63 -8.58
CA LYS A 355 -3.56 -10.82 -7.74
C LYS A 355 -3.31 -9.33 -8.01
N PHE A 356 -4.39 -8.56 -8.04
CA PHE A 356 -4.34 -7.11 -8.07
C PHE A 356 -5.52 -6.57 -7.25
N LEU A 357 -5.21 -5.87 -6.16
CA LEU A 357 -6.21 -5.46 -5.15
C LEU A 357 -7.05 -6.68 -4.69
N ASP A 358 -8.38 -6.63 -4.84
CA ASP A 358 -9.29 -7.75 -4.54
C ASP A 358 -9.40 -8.78 -5.66
N SER A 359 -9.04 -8.40 -6.89
CA SER A 359 -9.13 -9.28 -8.04
C SER A 359 -8.02 -10.33 -7.97
N GLU A 360 -8.40 -11.60 -8.11
CA GLU A 360 -7.47 -12.71 -8.06
C GLU A 360 -7.81 -13.74 -9.13
N LYS A 361 -6.77 -14.29 -9.76
CA LYS A 361 -6.87 -15.37 -10.71
C LYS A 361 -5.80 -16.41 -10.44
N GLU A 362 -6.22 -17.68 -10.36
CA GLU A 362 -5.32 -18.83 -10.36
C GLU A 362 -5.67 -19.73 -11.54
N GLU A 363 -4.67 -20.10 -12.34
CA GLU A 363 -4.83 -21.01 -13.47
C GLU A 363 -3.72 -22.05 -13.51
N ARG A 364 -4.08 -23.27 -13.90
CA ARG A 364 -3.14 -24.37 -14.05
C ARG A 364 -2.69 -24.50 -15.50
N PHE A 365 -1.39 -24.41 -15.73
CA PHE A 365 -0.78 -24.53 -17.05
C PHE A 365 0.01 -25.83 -17.21
N GLU A 366 -0.06 -26.38 -18.41
CA GLU A 366 0.83 -27.44 -18.88
C GLU A 366 2.04 -26.80 -19.56
N ILE A 367 3.24 -27.13 -19.11
CA ILE A 367 4.49 -26.47 -19.49
C ILE A 367 5.40 -27.53 -20.11
N ARG A 368 5.81 -27.26 -21.35
CA ARG A 368 6.71 -28.12 -22.12
C ARG A 368 7.87 -27.28 -22.62
N LYS A 369 9.08 -27.70 -22.26
CA LYS A 369 10.29 -27.24 -22.92
C LYS A 369 10.31 -27.84 -24.32
N PRO A 370 10.29 -27.03 -25.41
CA PRO A 370 10.43 -27.55 -26.75
C PRO A 370 11.70 -28.37 -26.81
N ALA A 371 11.62 -29.55 -27.41
CA ALA A 371 12.82 -30.30 -27.72
C ALA A 371 13.74 -29.37 -28.51
N VAL A 372 14.98 -29.23 -28.06
CA VAL A 372 16.01 -28.61 -28.88
C VAL A 372 16.01 -29.41 -30.18
N LEU A 373 15.54 -28.81 -31.28
CA LEU A 373 15.86 -29.30 -32.60
C LEU A 373 17.37 -29.13 -32.72
N VAL A 374 18.11 -30.12 -32.23
CA VAL A 374 19.41 -30.42 -32.78
C VAL A 374 19.08 -30.87 -34.20
N GLU A 375 18.94 -29.91 -35.12
CA GLU A 375 19.20 -30.19 -36.51
C GLU A 375 20.59 -30.78 -36.51
N ARG A 376 20.60 -32.09 -36.67
CA ARG A 376 21.76 -32.95 -36.58
C ARG A 376 22.73 -32.48 -37.67
N HIS A 377 23.65 -31.59 -37.32
CA HIS A 377 24.89 -31.29 -38.03
C HIS A 377 25.82 -32.53 -38.05
N GLU A 378 25.27 -33.72 -38.28
CA GLU A 378 26.02 -34.92 -38.63
C GLU A 378 26.19 -35.02 -40.15
N ARG A 379 25.26 -34.46 -40.96
CA ARG A 379 25.41 -34.46 -42.42
C ARG A 379 26.49 -33.52 -42.95
N GLU A 380 26.80 -32.42 -42.25
CA GLU A 380 27.90 -31.53 -42.66
C GLU A 380 29.28 -32.10 -42.32
N LYS A 381 29.43 -32.87 -41.23
CA LYS A 381 30.71 -33.53 -40.92
C LYS A 381 31.07 -34.59 -41.96
N GLU A 382 30.10 -35.41 -42.38
CA GLU A 382 30.33 -36.40 -43.46
C GLU A 382 30.60 -35.73 -44.81
N TRP A 383 29.92 -34.61 -45.13
CA TRP A 383 30.16 -33.90 -46.37
C TRP A 383 31.55 -33.23 -46.42
N TRP A 384 32.00 -32.61 -45.32
CA TRP A 384 33.35 -32.02 -45.27
C TRP A 384 34.46 -33.06 -45.35
N GLU A 385 34.27 -34.26 -44.77
CA GLU A 385 35.23 -35.36 -44.90
C GLU A 385 35.31 -35.87 -46.35
N ILE A 386 34.18 -36.03 -47.04
CA ILE A 386 34.13 -36.41 -48.46
C ILE A 386 34.79 -35.33 -49.34
N VAL A 387 34.51 -34.05 -49.10
CA VAL A 387 35.11 -32.94 -49.87
C VAL A 387 36.62 -32.86 -49.65
N ILE A 388 37.11 -33.07 -48.42
CA ILE A 388 38.54 -33.11 -48.13
C ILE A 388 39.21 -34.31 -48.83
N GLU A 389 38.57 -35.48 -48.84
CA GLU A 389 39.07 -36.66 -49.54
C GLU A 389 39.14 -36.44 -51.07
N GLU A 390 38.11 -35.85 -51.67
CA GLU A 390 38.09 -35.50 -53.10
C GLU A 390 39.16 -34.46 -53.46
N ILE A 391 39.33 -33.41 -52.65
CA ILE A 391 40.38 -32.39 -52.85
C ILE A 391 41.76 -33.03 -52.74
N ASN A 392 41.99 -33.89 -51.75
CA ASN A 392 43.27 -34.58 -51.57
C ASN A 392 43.57 -35.50 -52.76
N ASN A 393 42.59 -36.27 -53.23
CA ASN A 393 42.74 -37.13 -54.41
C ASN A 393 43.04 -36.32 -55.67
N PHE A 394 42.35 -35.20 -55.88
CA PHE A 394 42.62 -34.28 -57.00
C PHE A 394 44.04 -33.70 -56.94
N LEU A 395 44.47 -33.22 -55.77
CA LEU A 395 45.83 -32.69 -55.58
C LEU A 395 46.91 -33.75 -55.79
N LEU A 396 46.65 -35.00 -55.41
CA LEU A 396 47.55 -36.13 -55.63
C LEU A 396 47.67 -36.46 -57.12
N GLU A 397 46.54 -36.44 -57.84
CA GLU A 397 46.50 -36.69 -59.30
C GLU A 397 47.19 -35.56 -60.09
N VAL A 398 46.96 -34.31 -59.70
CA VAL A 398 47.67 -33.15 -60.25
C VAL A 398 49.17 -33.23 -59.94
N GLY A 399 49.55 -33.56 -58.70
CA GLY A 399 50.93 -33.74 -58.26
C GLY A 399 51.68 -34.81 -59.05
N LYS A 400 51.02 -35.93 -59.38
CA LYS A 400 51.54 -36.96 -60.30
C LYS A 400 51.75 -36.43 -61.72
N LYS A 401 50.79 -35.67 -62.26
CA LYS A 401 50.88 -35.11 -63.63
C LYS A 401 51.98 -34.05 -63.79
N ILE A 402 52.31 -33.32 -62.72
CA ILE A 402 53.34 -32.27 -62.74
C ILE A 402 54.70 -32.72 -62.14
N GLY A 403 54.86 -34.02 -61.85
CA GLY A 403 56.12 -34.62 -61.44
C GLY A 403 56.57 -34.29 -60.01
N LEU A 404 55.66 -33.82 -59.15
CA LEU A 404 55.95 -33.43 -57.76
C LEU A 404 55.73 -34.57 -56.74
N VAL A 405 55.19 -35.71 -57.17
CA VAL A 405 54.97 -36.90 -56.34
C VAL A 405 55.53 -38.12 -57.05
N GLN A 406 56.55 -38.78 -56.49
CA GLN A 406 57.09 -40.05 -57.00
C GLN A 406 56.30 -41.22 -56.43
N GLU A 407 55.97 -42.20 -57.27
CA GLU A 407 55.38 -43.47 -56.80
C GLU A 407 56.40 -44.23 -55.97
N ALA A 408 55.99 -44.66 -54.77
CA ALA A 408 56.75 -45.57 -53.92
C ALA A 408 56.52 -47.02 -54.35
#